data_AF-A0A1C6FGN4-F1
#
_entry.id   AF-A0A1C6FGN4-F1
#
_cell.length_a   1.000
_cell.length_b   1.000
_cell.length_c   1.000
_cell.angle_alpha   90.00
_cell.angle_beta   90.00
_cell.angle_gamma   90.00
#
_symmetry.space_group_name_H-M   'P 1'
#
loop_
_entity.id
_entity.type
_entity.pdbx_description
1 polymer ?
#
loop_
_entity_poly.entity_id
_entity_poly.type
_entity_poly.pdbx_seq_one_letter_code
_entity_poly.pdbx_strand_id
1 'polypeptide(L)' 'MEKLDLRLVSNPDWWERNENYAKVLKPNAPKEAQDSYKHYLEQCKYYDEIYGKGKWG' A
#
# COMPACT_ATOMS: atom_id res chain seq x y z
N MET A 1 0.19 3.62 14.83
CA MET A 1 0.30 3.53 13.37
C MET A 1 -0.65 4.56 12.81
N GLU A 2 -0.17 5.72 12.36
CA GLU A 2 -1.03 6.61 11.59
C GLU A 2 -1.52 5.81 10.39
N LYS A 3 -2.81 5.92 10.10
CA LYS A 3 -3.55 5.07 9.17
C LYS A 3 -2.77 4.97 7.85
N LEU A 4 -2.07 3.84 7.64
CA LEU A 4 -1.58 3.43 6.33
C LEU A 4 -2.72 3.64 5.34
N ASP A 5 -2.46 4.25 4.18
CA ASP A 5 -3.51 4.75 3.28
C ASP A 5 -4.69 3.78 3.16
N LEU A 6 -5.70 3.99 4.02
CA LEU A 6 -6.76 3.02 4.24
C LEU A 6 -7.64 2.92 3.00
N ARG A 7 -7.59 3.94 2.14
CA ARG A 7 -8.35 4.04 0.90
C ARG A 7 -7.89 2.99 -0.10
N LEU A 8 -6.58 2.78 -0.22
CA LEU A 8 -6.02 1.66 -0.99
C LEU A 8 -6.54 0.32 -0.44
N VAL A 9 -6.43 0.13 0.87
CA VAL A 9 -6.75 -1.15 1.53
C VAL A 9 -8.25 -1.44 1.51
N SER A 10 -9.08 -0.40 1.56
CA SER A 10 -10.55 -0.49 1.64
C SER A 10 -11.26 -0.63 0.30
N ASN A 11 -10.59 -0.38 -0.82
CA ASN A 11 -11.16 -0.55 -2.16
C ASN A 11 -10.62 -1.82 -2.85
N PRO A 12 -11.32 -2.97 -2.78
CA PRO A 12 -10.89 -4.22 -3.42
C PRO A 12 -10.88 -4.14 -4.95
N ASP A 13 -11.54 -3.15 -5.54
CA ASP A 13 -11.48 -2.92 -6.98
C ASP A 13 -10.11 -2.43 -7.46
N TRP A 14 -9.30 -1.86 -6.56
CA TRP A 14 -8.02 -1.24 -6.90
C TRP A 14 -6.84 -2.19 -6.83
N TRP A 15 -6.95 -3.29 -6.09
CA TRP A 15 -5.86 -4.25 -5.90
C TRP A 15 -6.32 -5.68 -6.18
N GLU A 16 -5.36 -6.52 -6.52
CA GLU A 16 -5.51 -7.97 -6.62
C GLU A 16 -4.46 -8.64 -5.73
N ARG A 17 -4.67 -9.92 -5.42
CA ARG A 17 -3.65 -10.72 -4.75
C ARG A 17 -2.83 -11.41 -5.80
N ASN A 18 -1.51 -11.22 -5.75
CA ASN A 18 -0.62 -12.03 -6.56
C ASN A 18 -0.50 -13.45 -5.99
N GLU A 19 0.25 -14.31 -6.68
CA GLU A 19 0.53 -15.70 -6.28
C GLU A 19 1.08 -15.87 -4.85
N ASN A 20 1.72 -14.82 -4.31
CA ASN A 20 2.28 -14.79 -2.95
C ASN A 20 1.31 -14.20 -1.92
N TYR A 21 0.03 -14.05 -2.27
CA TYR A 21 -1.01 -13.39 -1.46
C TYR A 21 -0.72 -11.92 -1.14
N ALA A 22 0.27 -11.31 -1.78
CA ALA A 22 0.58 -9.90 -1.60
C ALA A 22 -0.43 -9.06 -2.38
N LYS A 23 -0.91 -7.98 -1.77
CA LYS A 23 -1.77 -7.00 -2.43
C LYS A 23 -0.94 -6.20 -3.43
N VAL A 24 -1.29 -6.31 -4.70
CA VAL A 24 -0.68 -5.56 -5.80
C VAL A 24 -1.74 -4.69 -6.45
N LEU A 25 -1.37 -3.47 -6.83
CA LEU A 25 -2.28 -2.56 -7.53
C LEU A 25 -2.61 -3.15 -8.91
N LYS A 26 -3.89 -3.13 -9.30
CA LYS A 26 -4.29 -3.59 -10.64
C LYS A 26 -3.71 -2.68 -11.72
N PRO A 27 -3.31 -3.20 -12.89
CA PRO A 27 -2.71 -2.40 -13.96
C PRO A 27 -3.67 -1.33 -14.53
N ASN A 28 -4.97 -1.57 -14.45
CA ASN A 28 -6.06 -0.68 -14.89
C ASN A 28 -6.66 0.15 -13.74
N ALA A 29 -6.00 0.23 -12.58
CA ALA A 29 -6.50 0.99 -11.45
C ALA A 29 -6.60 2.49 -11.78
N PRO A 30 -7.66 3.18 -11.29
CA PRO A 30 -7.85 4.60 -11.55
C PRO A 30 -6.73 5.44 -10.93
N LYS A 31 -6.54 6.66 -11.43
CA LYS A 31 -5.47 7.55 -10.96
C LYS A 31 -5.48 7.77 -9.45
N GLU A 32 -6.68 7.86 -8.85
CA GLU A 32 -6.84 7.96 -7.40
C GLU A 32 -6.20 6.78 -6.64
N ALA A 33 -6.32 5.57 -7.19
CA ALA A 33 -5.70 4.37 -6.62
C ALA A 33 -4.17 4.39 -6.76
N GLN A 34 -3.64 4.95 -7.85
CA GLN A 34 -2.21 5.10 -8.06
C GLN A 34 -1.59 6.12 -7.09
N ASP A 35 -2.25 7.26 -6.88
CA ASP A 35 -1.85 8.27 -5.89
C ASP A 35 -1.89 7.69 -4.46
N SER A 36 -2.98 7.01 -4.12
CA SER A 36 -3.15 6.29 -2.84
C SER A 36 -2.07 5.23 -2.61
N TYR A 37 -1.70 4.45 -3.64
CA TYR A 37 -0.61 3.48 -3.58
C TYR A 37 0.76 4.13 -3.40
N LYS A 38 1.01 5.25 -4.08
CA LYS A 38 2.26 6.01 -3.91
C LYS A 38 2.41 6.53 -2.49
N HIS A 39 1.36 7.10 -1.92
CA HIS A 39 1.35 7.54 -0.53
C HIS A 39 1.60 6.40 0.45
N TYR A 40 0.96 5.24 0.21
CA TYR A 40 1.21 4.02 1.00
C TYR A 40 2.69 3.61 0.95
N LEU A 41 3.32 3.60 -0.23
CA LEU A 41 4.74 3.26 -0.37
C LEU A 41 5.65 4.27 0.34
N GLU A 42 5.33 5.56 0.29
CA GLU A 42 6.07 6.60 1.01
C GLU A 42 5.97 6.40 2.53
N GLN A 43 4.79 6.05 3.06
CA GLN A 43 4.62 5.70 4.48
C GLN A 43 5.43 4.45 4.85
N CYS A 44 5.39 3.40 4.04
CA CYS A 44 6.22 2.20 4.24
C CYS A 44 7.71 2.53 4.18
N LYS A 45 8.16 3.47 3.34
CA LYS A 45 9.57 3.86 3.32
C LYS A 45 9.94 4.67 4.58
N TYR A 46 9.11 5.64 4.95
CA TYR A 46 9.32 6.49 6.11
C TYR A 46 9.47 5.67 7.38
N TYR A 47 8.53 4.77 7.59
CA TYR A 47 8.57 3.96 8.78
C TYR A 47 9.81 3.01 8.71
N ASP A 48 10.27 2.55 7.53
CA ASP A 48 11.26 1.45 7.38
C ASP A 48 12.60 2.02 7.83
N GLU A 49 12.77 3.31 7.62
CA GLU A 49 13.85 4.15 8.12
C GLU A 49 13.84 4.28 9.65
N ILE A 50 12.66 4.38 10.26
CA ILE A 50 12.51 4.56 11.72
C ILE A 50 12.65 3.24 12.49
N TYR A 51 11.97 2.19 12.02
CA TYR A 51 11.79 0.93 12.76
C TYR A 51 12.64 -0.22 12.20
N GLY A 52 13.22 -0.04 11.01
CA GLY A 52 13.89 -1.10 10.27
C GLY A 52 12.94 -1.89 9.37
N LYS A 53 13.48 -2.37 8.23
CA LYS A 53 12.68 -2.95 7.15
C LYS A 53 11.73 -4.05 7.63
N GLY A 54 10.42 -3.84 7.49
CA GLY A 54 9.41 -4.84 7.85
C GLY A 54 9.18 -5.06 9.35
N LYS A 55 9.79 -4.24 10.22
CA LYS A 55 9.66 -4.34 11.69
C LYS A 55 8.59 -3.40 12.24
N TRP A 56 7.41 -3.45 11.61
CA TRP A 56 6.24 -2.63 11.91
C TRP A 56 5.43 -3.05 13.13
N GLY A 57 6.02 -3.83 14.04
CA GLY A 57 5.36 -4.51 15.16
C GLY A 57 5.27 -3.67 16.41
#